data_AF-A0A3P1BM15-F1
#
_entry.id   AF-A0A3P1BM15-F1
#
_cell.length_a   1.000
_cell.length_b   1.000
_cell.length_c   1.000
_cell.angle_alpha   90.00
_cell.angle_beta   90.00
_cell.angle_gamma   90.00
#
_symmetry.space_group_name_H-M   'P 1'
#
loop_
_entity.id
_entity.type
_entity.pdbx_description
1 polymer ?
#
loop_
_entity_poly.entity_id
_entity_poly.type
_entity_poly.pdbx_seq_one_letter_code
_entity_poly.pdbx_strand_id
1 'polypeptide(L)'
;MILFSRKTAGRWSKPEVVSFSGQYNDIEPFLAHNDNRLYFSSNRPKQPGGSSKDYDIWFSDRKNGVWQEPVRLEGPVNTEKDEYYPSIAQNGNLYFTANYSGGTGEEDIYVSRIQDGQYQKPVLLPEAVNSKNYEFNAFVDPQERFLIYTAYGRPAGLGRGDLFISFRDAAGNWQPAKMLPEPLNSRQIDYCPYVSPDGKWFFFSSKRTQPKPTQRFTAETLRQRLNGVQNGFEDIYWVSSAVLWTLK
;
A
#
# COMPACT_ATOMS: atom_id res chain seq x y z
N MET A 1 -13.21 4.12 2.48
CA MET A 1 -13.84 4.70 1.27
C MET A 1 -12.75 5.00 0.25
N ILE A 2 -12.98 4.65 -1.01
CA ILE A 2 -12.06 4.91 -2.13
C ILE A 2 -12.56 6.13 -2.93
N LEU A 3 -11.66 7.08 -3.16
CA LEU A 3 -11.88 8.23 -4.03
C LEU A 3 -10.96 8.16 -5.25
N PHE A 4 -11.38 8.78 -6.36
CA PHE A 4 -10.54 8.97 -7.54
C PHE A 4 -10.62 10.40 -8.06
N SER A 5 -9.57 10.84 -8.74
CA SER A 5 -9.54 12.08 -9.53
C SER A 5 -8.86 11.79 -10.86
N ARG A 6 -9.18 12.57 -11.91
CA ARG A 6 -8.62 12.42 -13.25
C ARG A 6 -7.82 13.65 -13.63
N LYS A 7 -6.63 13.45 -14.18
CA LYS A 7 -5.82 14.53 -14.75
C LYS A 7 -6.07 14.63 -16.26
N THR A 8 -6.65 15.75 -16.70
CA THR A 8 -6.89 16.04 -18.12
C THR A 8 -6.29 17.39 -18.46
N ALA A 9 -5.47 17.45 -19.53
CA ALA A 9 -4.77 18.68 -19.95
C ALA A 9 -4.05 19.41 -18.79
N GLY A 10 -3.39 18.64 -17.92
CA GLY A 10 -2.62 19.17 -16.78
C GLY A 10 -3.44 19.47 -15.52
N ARG A 11 -4.78 19.42 -15.56
CA ARG A 11 -5.65 19.76 -14.42
C ARG A 11 -6.31 18.52 -13.83
N TRP A 12 -6.34 18.43 -12.50
CA TRP A 12 -7.06 17.40 -11.78
C TRP A 12 -8.54 17.76 -11.63
N SER A 13 -9.43 16.78 -11.79
CA SER A 13 -10.84 16.91 -11.44
C SER A 13 -11.03 17.00 -9.93
N LYS A 14 -12.22 17.43 -9.49
CA LYS A 14 -12.61 17.22 -8.09
C LYS A 14 -12.59 15.70 -7.79
N PRO A 15 -12.19 15.29 -6.58
CA PRO A 15 -12.28 13.90 -6.18
C PRO A 15 -13.75 13.43 -6.16
N GLU A 16 -13.97 12.21 -6.64
CA GLU A 16 -15.26 11.54 -6.65
C GLU A 16 -15.14 10.19 -5.94
N VAL A 17 -16.20 9.77 -5.25
CA VAL A 17 -16.27 8.43 -4.65
C VAL A 17 -16.42 7.40 -5.76
N VAL A 18 -15.65 6.32 -5.71
CA VAL A 18 -15.81 5.21 -6.66
C VAL A 18 -17.21 4.61 -6.47
N SER A 19 -17.90 4.25 -7.57
CA SER A 19 -19.33 3.92 -7.56
C SER A 19 -19.77 2.81 -6.59
N PHE A 20 -18.88 1.87 -6.27
CA PHE A 20 -19.16 0.77 -5.33
C PHE A 20 -18.73 1.06 -3.88
N SER A 21 -18.06 2.18 -3.61
CA SER A 21 -17.50 2.51 -2.30
C SER A 21 -18.39 3.50 -1.53
N GLY A 22 -18.15 3.62 -0.22
CA GLY A 22 -18.81 4.60 0.65
C GLY A 22 -19.76 4.01 1.69
N GLN A 23 -20.03 2.71 1.64
CA GLN A 23 -20.81 1.99 2.67
C GLN A 23 -19.94 1.18 3.63
N TYR A 24 -18.75 0.77 3.18
CA TYR A 24 -17.81 -0.06 3.93
C TYR A 24 -16.45 0.62 4.05
N ASN A 25 -15.59 0.08 4.91
CA ASN A 25 -14.21 0.52 5.02
C ASN A 25 -13.41 -0.09 3.86
N ASP A 26 -13.52 0.51 2.68
CA ASP A 26 -12.67 0.17 1.56
C ASP A 26 -11.36 0.95 1.66
N ILE A 27 -10.24 0.23 1.76
CA ILE A 27 -8.91 0.80 1.99
C ILE A 27 -7.88 0.20 1.03
N GLU A 28 -6.75 0.88 0.92
CA GLU A 28 -5.53 0.37 0.27
C GLU A 28 -5.75 -0.12 -1.17
N PRO A 29 -6.29 0.75 -2.06
CA PRO A 29 -6.58 0.39 -3.43
C PRO A 29 -5.30 0.18 -4.25
N PHE A 30 -5.30 -0.86 -5.08
CA PHE A 30 -4.26 -1.14 -6.08
C PHE A 30 -4.86 -1.36 -7.46
N LEU A 31 -4.42 -0.54 -8.42
CA LEU A 31 -4.91 -0.56 -9.79
C LEU A 31 -4.01 -1.45 -10.67
N ALA A 32 -4.60 -2.46 -11.29
CA ALA A 32 -3.93 -3.50 -12.06
C ALA A 32 -4.52 -3.65 -13.48
N HIS A 33 -3.84 -4.45 -14.31
CA HIS A 33 -4.29 -4.85 -15.65
C HIS A 33 -4.67 -3.67 -16.56
N ASN A 34 -3.76 -2.70 -16.69
CA ASN A 34 -3.96 -1.47 -17.48
C ASN A 34 -5.22 -0.70 -17.05
N ASP A 35 -5.35 -0.46 -15.74
CA ASP A 35 -6.43 0.30 -15.12
C ASP A 35 -7.83 -0.32 -15.21
N ASN A 36 -7.92 -1.61 -15.54
CA ASN A 36 -9.19 -2.31 -15.70
C ASN A 36 -9.59 -3.17 -14.50
N ARG A 37 -8.73 -3.33 -13.49
CA ARG A 37 -9.09 -4.01 -12.24
C ARG A 37 -8.54 -3.26 -11.04
N LEU A 38 -9.40 -2.99 -10.08
CA LEU A 38 -9.05 -2.36 -8.82
C LEU A 38 -9.15 -3.38 -7.70
N TYR A 39 -8.02 -3.77 -7.13
CA TYR A 39 -7.92 -4.56 -5.91
C TYR A 39 -7.97 -3.62 -4.70
N PHE A 40 -8.52 -4.06 -3.57
CA PHE A 40 -8.59 -3.29 -2.33
C PHE A 40 -8.96 -4.20 -1.16
N SER A 41 -8.66 -3.76 0.06
CA SER A 41 -9.11 -4.45 1.27
C SER A 41 -10.43 -3.85 1.76
N SER A 42 -11.37 -4.69 2.21
CA SER A 42 -12.70 -4.25 2.64
C SER A 42 -13.30 -5.15 3.70
N ASN A 43 -13.99 -4.53 4.67
CA ASN A 43 -14.80 -5.22 5.68
C ASN A 43 -16.26 -5.45 5.24
N ARG A 44 -16.54 -5.36 3.95
CA ARG A 44 -17.86 -5.67 3.38
C ARG A 44 -18.27 -7.11 3.75
N PRO A 45 -19.57 -7.38 4.00
CA PRO A 45 -20.05 -8.72 4.28
C PRO A 45 -19.68 -9.74 3.20
N LYS A 46 -19.17 -10.90 3.63
CA LYS A 46 -18.86 -12.07 2.78
C LYS A 46 -20.09 -12.65 2.09
N GLN A 47 -21.29 -12.39 2.63
CA GLN A 47 -22.58 -12.81 2.09
C GLN A 47 -23.60 -11.66 2.20
N PRO A 48 -24.59 -11.56 1.28
CA PRO A 48 -25.62 -10.53 1.32
C PRO A 48 -26.37 -10.50 2.66
N GLY A 49 -26.54 -9.30 3.25
CA GLY A 49 -27.23 -9.10 4.53
C GLY A 49 -26.42 -9.47 5.78
N GLY A 50 -25.16 -9.92 5.62
CA GLY A 50 -24.28 -10.24 6.74
C GLY A 50 -23.52 -9.03 7.32
N SER A 51 -22.51 -9.32 8.14
CA SER A 51 -21.48 -8.39 8.59
C SER A 51 -20.12 -9.07 8.54
N SER A 52 -19.03 -8.32 8.37
CA SER A 52 -17.66 -8.83 8.52
C SER A 52 -16.98 -8.13 9.69
N LYS A 53 -16.09 -8.85 10.36
CA LYS A 53 -15.23 -8.31 11.43
C LYS A 53 -13.79 -8.13 10.99
N ASP A 54 -13.43 -8.78 9.91
CA ASP A 54 -12.13 -8.84 9.26
C ASP A 54 -12.14 -8.08 7.93
N TYR A 55 -10.95 -7.79 7.42
CA TYR A 55 -10.73 -7.26 6.08
C TYR A 55 -10.27 -8.37 5.14
N ASP A 56 -11.06 -8.59 4.09
CA ASP A 56 -10.67 -9.44 2.97
C ASP A 56 -10.16 -8.59 1.80
N ILE A 57 -9.37 -9.18 0.90
CA ILE A 57 -9.05 -8.61 -0.41
C ILE A 57 -10.25 -8.82 -1.36
N TRP A 58 -10.73 -7.73 -1.94
CA TRP A 58 -11.76 -7.70 -2.99
C TRP A 58 -11.17 -7.09 -4.26
N PHE A 59 -11.85 -7.31 -5.38
CA PHE A 59 -11.56 -6.58 -6.61
C PHE A 59 -12.83 -6.15 -7.34
N SER A 60 -12.74 -5.06 -8.10
CA SER A 60 -13.77 -4.65 -9.06
C SER A 60 -13.15 -4.54 -10.44
N ASP A 61 -13.82 -5.14 -11.43
CA ASP A 61 -13.46 -4.97 -12.83
C ASP A 61 -14.08 -3.72 -13.41
N ARG A 62 -13.41 -3.15 -14.42
CA ARG A 62 -13.89 -2.03 -15.19
C ARG A 62 -14.28 -2.47 -16.58
N LYS A 63 -15.56 -2.30 -16.93
CA LYS A 63 -16.10 -2.63 -18.25
C LYS A 63 -16.66 -1.36 -18.86
N ASN A 64 -16.19 -1.00 -20.05
CA ASN A 64 -16.60 0.22 -20.78
C ASN A 64 -16.52 1.49 -19.91
N GLY A 65 -15.46 1.61 -19.10
CA GLY A 65 -15.24 2.76 -18.22
C GLY A 65 -16.01 2.75 -16.89
N VAL A 66 -16.87 1.75 -16.66
CA VAL A 66 -17.72 1.61 -15.47
C VAL A 66 -17.19 0.50 -14.56
N TRP A 67 -16.98 0.83 -13.29
CA TRP A 67 -16.64 -0.16 -12.26
C TRP A 67 -17.84 -1.07 -11.99
N GLN A 68 -17.61 -2.37 -11.94
CA GLN A 68 -18.62 -3.37 -11.66
C GLN A 68 -18.75 -3.59 -10.15
N GLU A 69 -19.79 -4.33 -9.75
CA GLU A 69 -19.91 -4.79 -8.36
C GLU A 69 -18.65 -5.57 -7.95
N PRO A 70 -18.03 -5.25 -6.81
CA PRO A 70 -16.79 -5.91 -6.45
C PRO A 70 -17.03 -7.36 -5.99
N VAL A 71 -16.05 -8.20 -6.28
CA VAL A 71 -16.02 -9.63 -6.02
C VAL A 71 -14.96 -9.92 -4.97
N ARG A 72 -15.30 -10.74 -3.97
CA ARG A 72 -14.36 -11.19 -2.94
C ARG A 72 -13.31 -12.07 -3.62
N LEU A 73 -12.04 -11.86 -3.32
CA LEU A 73 -11.00 -12.71 -3.90
C LEU A 73 -11.17 -14.14 -3.38
N GLU A 74 -11.29 -15.09 -4.31
CA GLU A 74 -11.41 -16.51 -3.99
C GLU A 74 -10.05 -17.15 -3.72
N GLY A 75 -10.08 -18.38 -3.21
CA GLY A 75 -8.89 -19.16 -2.92
C GLY A 75 -8.37 -18.94 -1.49
N PRO A 76 -7.14 -19.42 -1.21
CA PRO A 76 -6.57 -19.48 0.13
C PRO A 76 -5.97 -18.15 0.61
N VAL A 77 -6.17 -17.06 -0.14
CA VAL A 77 -5.69 -15.72 0.22
C VAL A 77 -6.54 -15.13 1.33
N ASN A 78 -7.86 -15.14 1.20
CA ASN A 78 -8.70 -14.54 2.22
C ASN A 78 -9.05 -15.55 3.32
N THR A 79 -8.82 -15.19 4.58
CA THR A 79 -8.98 -16.10 5.72
C THR A 79 -9.99 -15.58 6.76
N GLU A 80 -9.81 -15.97 8.03
CA GLU A 80 -10.51 -15.37 9.19
C GLU A 80 -9.62 -14.31 9.88
N LYS A 81 -8.45 -14.04 9.30
CA LYS A 81 -7.54 -12.96 9.67
C LYS A 81 -7.72 -11.81 8.69
N ASP A 82 -7.06 -10.70 8.97
CA ASP A 82 -7.08 -9.57 8.04
C ASP A 82 -6.02 -9.74 6.94
N GLU A 83 -6.41 -9.35 5.72
CA GLU A 83 -5.53 -9.24 4.56
C GLU A 83 -5.55 -7.81 3.99
N TYR A 84 -4.37 -7.20 3.94
CA TYR A 84 -4.17 -5.79 3.65
C TYR A 84 -3.24 -5.54 2.47
N TYR A 85 -3.39 -4.37 1.86
CA TYR A 85 -2.50 -3.76 0.88
C TYR A 85 -2.12 -4.70 -0.28
N PRO A 86 -3.09 -5.13 -1.11
CA PRO A 86 -2.80 -5.95 -2.27
C PRO A 86 -1.87 -5.22 -3.24
N SER A 87 -0.87 -5.92 -3.76
CA SER A 87 0.03 -5.43 -4.80
C SER A 87 0.28 -6.53 -5.83
N ILE A 88 -0.02 -6.25 -7.09
CA ILE A 88 -0.02 -7.25 -8.17
C ILE A 88 1.19 -7.05 -9.08
N ALA A 89 2.02 -8.07 -9.21
CA ALA A 89 3.11 -8.12 -10.17
C ALA A 89 2.59 -8.38 -11.61
N GLN A 90 3.41 -8.16 -12.63
CA GLN A 90 3.02 -8.32 -14.03
C GLN A 90 2.63 -9.76 -14.39
N ASN A 91 3.24 -10.76 -13.74
CA ASN A 91 2.88 -12.17 -13.88
C ASN A 91 1.59 -12.56 -13.12
N GLY A 92 0.97 -11.60 -12.42
CA GLY A 92 -0.24 -11.82 -11.64
C GLY A 92 0.00 -12.33 -10.22
N ASN A 93 1.24 -12.47 -9.76
CA ASN A 93 1.51 -12.77 -8.35
C ASN A 93 0.98 -11.62 -7.47
N LEU A 94 0.31 -12.01 -6.38
CA LEU A 94 -0.24 -11.09 -5.39
C LEU A 94 0.67 -11.05 -4.17
N TYR A 95 1.17 -9.87 -3.86
CA TYR A 95 1.86 -9.55 -2.61
C TYR A 95 0.90 -8.79 -1.70
N PHE A 96 0.90 -9.11 -0.42
CA PHE A 96 -0.02 -8.52 0.54
C PHE A 96 0.49 -8.69 1.96
N THR A 97 -0.11 -7.95 2.89
CA THR A 97 0.19 -8.02 4.33
C THR A 97 -0.88 -8.86 5.03
N ALA A 98 -0.47 -9.73 5.95
CA ALA A 98 -1.40 -10.47 6.81
C ALA A 98 -0.76 -10.85 8.15
N ASN A 99 -1.58 -11.25 9.12
CA ASN A 99 -1.16 -11.84 10.39
C ASN A 99 -1.64 -13.30 10.47
N TYR A 100 -1.00 -14.18 9.71
CA TYR A 100 -1.29 -15.62 9.74
C TYR A 100 -0.56 -16.34 10.86
N SER A 101 -1.18 -17.41 11.34
CA SER A 101 -0.52 -18.37 12.22
C SER A 101 0.73 -18.95 11.56
N GLY A 102 1.89 -18.79 12.21
CA GLY A 102 3.18 -19.23 11.67
C GLY A 102 3.94 -18.15 10.89
N GLY A 103 3.48 -16.90 10.93
CA GLY A 103 4.24 -15.72 10.51
C GLY A 103 5.53 -15.51 11.30
N THR A 104 6.38 -14.59 10.85
CA THR A 104 7.63 -14.24 11.54
C THR A 104 7.37 -13.26 12.67
N GLY A 105 6.50 -12.28 12.42
CA GLY A 105 6.17 -11.19 13.31
C GLY A 105 4.66 -11.06 13.58
N GLU A 106 4.24 -9.82 13.79
CA GLU A 106 2.84 -9.45 14.08
C GLU A 106 2.07 -9.07 12.81
N GLU A 107 2.77 -8.56 11.81
CA GLU A 107 2.29 -8.40 10.43
C GLU A 107 3.44 -8.78 9.52
N ASP A 108 3.17 -9.65 8.55
CA ASP A 108 4.17 -10.11 7.60
C ASP A 108 3.71 -9.91 6.16
N ILE A 109 4.67 -9.85 5.26
CA ILE A 109 4.46 -9.82 3.82
C ILE A 109 4.45 -11.24 3.28
N TYR A 110 3.39 -11.57 2.55
CA TYR A 110 3.18 -12.84 1.87
C TYR A 110 3.14 -12.65 0.35
N VAL A 111 3.43 -13.72 -0.38
CA VAL A 111 3.15 -13.82 -1.82
C VAL A 111 2.23 -15.00 -2.09
N SER A 112 1.12 -14.75 -2.79
CA SER A 112 0.30 -15.79 -3.41
C SER A 112 0.57 -15.80 -4.91
N ARG A 113 1.09 -16.93 -5.41
CA ARG A 113 1.34 -17.11 -6.83
C ARG A 113 0.05 -17.46 -7.54
N ILE A 114 -0.09 -17.03 -8.78
CA ILE A 114 -1.21 -17.42 -9.63
C ILE A 114 -0.82 -18.63 -10.50
N GLN A 115 -1.67 -19.64 -10.54
CA GLN A 115 -1.53 -20.81 -11.40
C GLN A 115 -2.90 -21.16 -11.97
N ASP A 116 -2.99 -21.34 -13.29
CA ASP A 116 -4.25 -21.67 -13.99
C ASP A 116 -5.41 -20.71 -13.66
N GLY A 117 -5.07 -19.43 -13.45
CA GLY A 117 -6.03 -18.37 -13.10
C GLY A 117 -6.44 -18.33 -11.62
N GLN A 118 -5.86 -19.18 -10.78
CA GLN A 118 -6.20 -19.28 -9.35
C GLN A 118 -5.00 -18.96 -8.46
N TYR A 119 -5.25 -18.17 -7.42
CA TYR A 119 -4.26 -17.89 -6.39
C TYR A 119 -3.99 -19.13 -5.54
N GLN A 120 -2.71 -19.42 -5.35
CA GLN A 120 -2.24 -20.57 -4.56
C GLN A 120 -2.09 -20.18 -3.09
N LYS A 121 -1.83 -21.17 -2.22
CA LYS A 121 -1.61 -20.91 -0.79
C LYS A 121 -0.51 -19.85 -0.62
N PRO A 122 -0.77 -18.76 0.12
CA PRO A 122 0.22 -17.72 0.36
C PRO A 122 1.49 -18.29 1.01
N VAL A 123 2.64 -17.81 0.55
CA VAL A 123 3.96 -18.15 1.06
C VAL A 123 4.54 -16.92 1.73
N LEU A 124 4.96 -17.07 2.98
CA LEU A 124 5.66 -16.04 3.75
C LEU A 124 6.97 -15.65 3.05
N LEU A 125 7.23 -14.36 2.88
CA LEU A 125 8.52 -13.89 2.35
C LEU A 125 9.65 -14.14 3.37
N PRO A 126 10.90 -14.35 2.90
CA PRO A 126 12.01 -14.73 3.77
C PRO A 126 12.37 -13.62 4.79
N GLU A 127 13.20 -13.96 5.78
CA GLU A 127 13.70 -13.02 6.80
C GLU A 127 14.51 -11.83 6.23
N ALA A 128 14.91 -11.90 4.96
CA ALA A 128 15.45 -10.76 4.24
C ALA A 128 14.43 -9.61 4.10
N VAL A 129 13.13 -9.95 4.06
CA VAL A 129 11.99 -9.05 3.94
C VAL A 129 11.22 -8.95 5.26
N ASN A 130 10.86 -10.07 5.91
CA ASN A 130 10.10 -10.07 7.17
C ASN A 130 11.04 -10.12 8.39
N SER A 131 10.56 -9.65 9.55
CA SER A 131 11.26 -9.75 10.82
C SER A 131 10.31 -10.16 11.94
N LYS A 132 10.79 -10.20 13.18
CA LYS A 132 9.95 -10.48 14.36
C LYS A 132 9.05 -9.30 14.75
N ASN A 133 9.01 -8.24 13.95
CA ASN A 133 8.27 -7.02 14.24
C ASN A 133 7.06 -6.89 13.30
N TYR A 134 6.92 -5.72 12.66
CA TYR A 134 5.79 -5.42 11.77
C TYR A 134 6.34 -5.05 10.40
N GLU A 135 5.85 -5.74 9.36
CA GLU A 135 6.10 -5.43 7.96
C GLU A 135 4.78 -5.37 7.20
N PHE A 136 4.45 -4.19 6.67
CA PHE A 136 3.13 -3.91 6.11
C PHE A 136 3.19 -2.92 4.94
N ASN A 137 2.08 -2.79 4.21
CA ASN A 137 1.96 -1.97 2.99
C ASN A 137 3.04 -2.23 1.93
N ALA A 138 3.14 -3.48 1.46
CA ALA A 138 4.14 -3.86 0.47
C ALA A 138 3.72 -3.54 -0.98
N PHE A 139 4.52 -2.74 -1.67
CA PHE A 139 4.47 -2.57 -3.12
C PHE A 139 5.54 -3.43 -3.80
N VAL A 140 5.12 -4.25 -4.77
CA VAL A 140 6.02 -5.02 -5.64
C VAL A 140 6.23 -4.32 -6.98
N ASP A 141 7.49 -4.23 -7.42
CA ASP A 141 7.81 -3.85 -8.79
C ASP A 141 7.13 -4.82 -9.78
N PRO A 142 6.59 -4.35 -10.92
CA PRO A 142 5.89 -5.24 -11.85
C PRO A 142 6.72 -6.43 -12.36
N GLN A 143 8.05 -6.31 -12.45
CA GLN A 143 8.95 -7.40 -12.80
C GLN A 143 9.54 -8.13 -11.58
N GLU A 144 8.98 -7.90 -10.38
CA GLU A 144 9.44 -8.44 -9.10
C GLU A 144 10.92 -8.12 -8.81
N ARG A 145 11.44 -6.99 -9.30
CA ARG A 145 12.86 -6.61 -9.12
C ARG A 145 13.17 -6.05 -7.74
N PHE A 146 12.19 -5.45 -7.09
CA PHE A 146 12.27 -4.93 -5.73
C PHE A 146 10.89 -4.94 -5.07
N LEU A 147 10.89 -4.90 -3.74
CA LEU A 147 9.75 -4.60 -2.88
C LEU A 147 10.04 -3.34 -2.09
N ILE A 148 9.07 -2.44 -1.98
CA ILE A 148 9.10 -1.33 -1.02
C ILE A 148 7.97 -1.56 -0.04
N TYR A 149 8.23 -1.43 1.25
CA TYR A 149 7.25 -1.70 2.29
C TYR A 149 7.54 -0.86 3.53
N THR A 150 6.58 -0.78 4.43
CA THR A 150 6.74 -0.14 5.73
C THR A 150 7.16 -1.18 6.75
N ALA A 151 8.13 -0.85 7.60
CA ALA A 151 8.45 -1.67 8.76
C ALA A 151 8.47 -0.83 10.03
N TYR A 152 8.01 -1.40 11.14
CA TYR A 152 8.08 -0.80 12.47
C TYR A 152 8.86 -1.70 13.42
N GLY A 153 9.73 -1.12 14.25
CA GLY A 153 10.51 -1.86 15.26
C GLY A 153 11.83 -2.46 14.77
N ARG A 154 12.22 -2.26 13.51
CA ARG A 154 13.55 -2.68 13.02
C ARG A 154 14.68 -1.84 13.65
N PRO A 155 15.84 -2.45 13.99
CA PRO A 155 16.97 -1.72 14.59
C PRO A 155 17.47 -0.52 13.78
N ALA A 156 17.34 -0.57 12.45
CA ALA A 156 17.75 0.51 11.55
C ALA A 156 16.70 1.63 11.42
N GLY A 157 15.49 1.45 11.96
CA GLY A 157 14.37 2.38 11.85
C GLY A 157 14.55 3.66 12.69
N LEU A 158 13.80 4.71 12.34
CA LEU A 158 13.74 5.97 13.08
C LEU A 158 12.74 5.92 14.25
N GLY A 159 12.16 4.75 14.51
CA GLY A 159 11.29 4.48 15.65
C GLY A 159 9.80 4.70 15.38
N ARG A 160 9.40 4.79 14.11
CA ARG A 160 8.01 4.78 13.62
C ARG A 160 7.93 3.83 12.41
N GLY A 161 6.76 3.73 11.77
CA GLY A 161 6.71 2.97 10.51
C GLY A 161 7.58 3.68 9.48
N ASP A 162 8.64 3.03 9.04
CA ASP A 162 9.64 3.56 8.11
C ASP A 162 9.62 2.74 6.82
N LEU A 163 9.88 3.38 5.68
CA LEU A 163 9.97 2.72 4.39
C LEU A 163 11.30 1.96 4.24
N PHE A 164 11.23 0.70 3.83
CA PHE A 164 12.34 -0.17 3.50
C PHE A 164 12.21 -0.66 2.05
N ILE A 165 13.35 -0.98 1.44
CA ILE A 165 13.42 -1.61 0.12
C ILE A 165 14.25 -2.89 0.16
N SER A 166 13.73 -3.96 -0.43
CA SER A 166 14.46 -5.20 -0.68
C SER A 166 14.57 -5.43 -2.19
N PHE A 167 15.78 -5.68 -2.68
CA PHE A 167 16.01 -6.02 -4.09
C PHE A 167 15.98 -7.53 -4.30
N ARG A 168 15.57 -7.96 -5.48
CA ARG A 168 15.65 -9.35 -5.90
C ARG A 168 16.89 -9.56 -6.76
N ASP A 169 17.69 -10.57 -6.42
CA ASP A 169 18.88 -10.92 -7.20
C ASP A 169 18.53 -11.74 -8.46
N ALA A 170 19.55 -12.01 -9.29
CA ALA A 170 19.38 -12.78 -10.53
C ALA A 170 19.00 -14.26 -10.29
N ALA A 171 19.24 -14.80 -9.09
CA ALA A 171 18.80 -16.13 -8.69
C ALA A 171 17.37 -16.14 -8.14
N GLY A 172 16.73 -14.98 -8.03
CA GLY A 172 15.36 -14.81 -7.56
C GLY A 172 15.22 -14.70 -6.04
N ASN A 173 16.33 -14.47 -5.31
CA ASN A 173 16.31 -14.30 -3.86
C ASN A 173 16.15 -12.83 -3.49
N TRP A 174 15.26 -12.58 -2.52
CA TRP A 174 15.16 -11.29 -1.86
C TRP A 174 16.41 -11.03 -1.01
N GLN A 175 17.03 -9.87 -1.20
CA GLN A 175 18.21 -9.42 -0.46
C GLN A 175 17.80 -8.71 0.83
N PRO A 176 18.65 -8.67 1.87
CA PRO A 176 18.36 -7.97 3.11
C PRO A 176 17.90 -6.53 2.85
N ALA A 177 16.75 -6.17 3.42
CA ALA A 177 16.16 -4.86 3.16
C ALA A 177 16.98 -3.70 3.73
N LYS A 178 17.00 -2.58 3.01
CA LYS A 178 17.65 -1.34 3.39
C LYS A 178 16.57 -0.30 3.70
N MET A 179 16.73 0.44 4.80
CA MET A 179 15.84 1.57 5.08
C MET A 179 16.07 2.67 4.03
N LEU A 180 15.00 3.30 3.56
CA LEU A 180 15.11 4.49 2.72
C LEU A 180 15.67 5.65 3.57
N PRO A 181 16.64 6.44 3.06
CA PRO A 181 17.21 7.55 3.81
C PRO A 181 16.23 8.73 3.92
N GLU A 182 16.46 9.64 4.87
CA GLU A 182 15.84 10.96 4.82
C GLU A 182 16.24 11.66 3.50
N PRO A 183 15.34 12.40 2.82
CA PRO A 183 13.99 12.80 3.27
C PRO A 183 12.86 11.86 2.80
N LEU A 184 13.17 10.66 2.29
CA LEU A 184 12.15 9.69 1.88
C LEU A 184 11.43 9.13 3.11
N ASN A 185 12.18 8.84 4.17
CA ASN A 185 11.62 8.68 5.52
C ASN A 185 11.64 10.00 6.29
N SER A 186 10.86 10.04 7.37
CA SER A 186 10.76 11.12 8.33
C SER A 186 10.80 10.56 9.76
N ARG A 187 10.76 11.44 10.76
CA ARG A 187 10.63 11.03 12.17
C ARG A 187 9.18 10.76 12.60
N GLN A 188 8.28 10.62 11.63
CA GLN A 188 6.87 10.24 11.81
C GLN A 188 6.63 8.92 11.05
N ILE A 189 5.38 8.48 10.94
CA ILE A 189 5.08 7.31 10.11
C ILE A 189 5.12 7.69 8.62
N ASP A 190 5.84 6.90 7.83
CA ASP A 190 5.94 6.94 6.37
C ASP A 190 5.58 5.54 5.82
N TYR A 191 4.60 5.47 4.92
CA TYR A 191 3.95 4.21 4.56
C TYR A 191 3.21 4.31 3.22
N CYS A 192 2.47 3.25 2.83
CA CYS A 192 1.77 3.18 1.54
C CYS A 192 2.64 3.51 0.31
N PRO A 193 3.81 2.87 0.12
CA PRO A 193 4.66 3.11 -1.05
C PRO A 193 3.97 2.66 -2.35
N TYR A 194 4.21 3.40 -3.43
CA TYR A 194 3.74 3.02 -4.77
C TYR A 194 4.66 3.57 -5.85
N VAL A 195 4.98 2.79 -6.88
CA VAL A 195 5.69 3.31 -8.08
C VAL A 195 4.73 3.37 -9.25
N SER A 196 4.73 4.49 -9.99
CA SER A 196 3.86 4.67 -11.15
C SER A 196 4.07 3.56 -12.20
N PRO A 197 3.03 3.20 -12.98
CA PRO A 197 3.15 2.16 -14.01
C PRO A 197 4.22 2.44 -15.07
N ASP A 198 4.50 3.71 -15.37
CA ASP A 198 5.59 4.12 -16.28
C ASP A 198 6.97 4.10 -15.62
N GLY A 199 7.04 3.71 -14.35
CA GLY A 199 8.26 3.56 -13.57
C GLY A 199 8.96 4.88 -13.24
N LYS A 200 8.33 6.06 -13.42
CA LYS A 200 8.99 7.37 -13.26
C LYS A 200 8.87 7.99 -11.88
N TRP A 201 7.77 7.71 -11.18
CA TRP A 201 7.43 8.37 -9.93
C TRP A 201 7.30 7.34 -8.81
N PHE A 202 7.96 7.63 -7.69
CA PHE A 202 7.76 6.93 -6.44
C PHE A 202 6.90 7.82 -5.54
N PHE A 203 5.79 7.28 -5.06
CA PHE A 203 4.82 7.89 -4.15
C PHE A 203 4.86 7.19 -2.80
N PHE A 204 4.57 7.93 -1.74
CA PHE A 204 4.35 7.38 -0.41
C PHE A 204 3.55 8.37 0.43
N SER A 205 2.89 7.87 1.47
CA SER A 205 2.20 8.69 2.46
C SER A 205 3.12 8.99 3.64
N SER A 206 2.98 10.16 4.24
CA SER A 206 3.74 10.54 5.43
C SER A 206 2.92 11.43 6.36
N LYS A 207 3.04 11.20 7.67
CA LYS A 207 2.52 12.11 8.72
C LYS A 207 3.54 13.14 9.18
N ARG A 208 4.58 13.42 8.38
CA ARG A 208 5.59 14.43 8.71
C ARG A 208 4.93 15.78 9.01
N THR A 209 5.43 16.46 10.03
CA THR A 209 4.81 17.68 10.55
C THR A 209 5.68 18.89 10.33
N GLN A 210 5.04 20.05 10.19
CA GLN A 210 5.75 21.33 10.22
C GLN A 210 6.41 21.53 11.59
N PRO A 211 7.54 22.25 11.66
CA PRO A 211 8.17 22.61 12.92
C PRO A 211 7.20 23.21 13.94
N LYS A 212 7.57 23.07 15.22
CA LYS A 212 6.82 23.68 16.31
C LYS A 212 6.77 25.20 16.07
N PRO A 213 5.58 25.82 16.14
CA PRO A 213 5.46 27.26 15.91
C PRO A 213 6.25 28.04 16.97
N THR A 214 6.92 29.10 16.54
CA THR A 214 7.64 30.05 17.41
C THR A 214 6.76 31.21 17.86
N GLN A 215 5.60 31.40 17.22
CA GLN A 215 4.61 32.43 17.55
C GLN A 215 3.27 31.79 17.93
N ARG A 216 2.47 32.50 18.73
CA ARG A 216 1.12 32.06 19.10
C ARG A 216 0.20 32.12 17.86
N PHE A 217 -0.59 31.08 17.65
CA PHE A 217 -1.59 31.07 16.58
C PHE A 217 -2.72 32.08 16.82
N THR A 218 -3.12 32.75 15.74
CA THR A 218 -4.46 33.33 15.56
C THR A 218 -5.41 32.25 15.04
N ALA A 219 -6.73 32.49 15.08
CA ALA A 219 -7.69 31.57 14.50
C ALA A 219 -7.46 31.33 13.00
N GLU A 220 -7.05 32.37 12.27
CA GLU A 220 -6.74 32.30 10.84
C GLU A 220 -5.51 31.42 10.57
N THR A 221 -4.39 31.69 11.26
CA THR A 221 -3.14 30.93 11.08
C THR A 221 -3.29 29.47 11.52
N LEU A 222 -4.12 29.19 12.53
CA LEU A 222 -4.48 27.82 12.89
C LEU A 222 -5.27 27.12 11.78
N ARG A 223 -6.28 27.78 11.19
CA ARG A 223 -7.05 27.22 10.06
C ARG A 223 -6.19 26.97 8.84
N GLN A 224 -5.26 27.88 8.53
CA GLN A 224 -4.31 27.68 7.44
C GLN A 224 -3.42 26.47 7.70
N ARG A 225 -2.90 26.30 8.92
CA ARG A 225 -2.10 25.13 9.29
C ARG A 225 -2.90 23.84 9.22
N LEU A 226 -4.13 23.81 9.72
CA LEU A 226 -4.99 22.62 9.71
C LEU A 226 -5.42 22.18 8.31
N ASN A 227 -5.53 23.11 7.35
CA ASN A 227 -5.91 22.81 5.96
C ASN A 227 -4.70 22.72 5.01
N GLY A 228 -3.49 22.91 5.51
CA GLY A 228 -2.25 22.82 4.73
C GLY A 228 -1.59 21.46 4.82
N VAL A 229 -0.55 21.26 4.01
CA VAL A 229 0.33 20.10 4.12
C VAL A 229 1.08 20.11 5.45
N GLN A 230 1.47 18.93 5.92
CA GLN A 230 2.21 18.69 7.15
C GLN A 230 1.49 19.16 8.41
N ASN A 231 0.16 19.09 8.38
CA ASN A 231 -0.73 19.42 9.48
C ASN A 231 -0.82 18.30 10.55
N GLY A 232 -0.12 17.19 10.35
CA GLY A 232 -0.15 16.00 11.22
C GLY A 232 -1.14 14.92 10.76
N PHE A 233 -1.96 15.20 9.74
CA PHE A 233 -2.63 14.19 8.95
C PHE A 233 -1.72 13.73 7.79
N GLU A 234 -2.24 12.79 7.03
CA GLU A 234 -1.50 12.05 5.99
C GLU A 234 -1.45 12.89 4.71
N ASP A 235 -0.25 13.21 4.23
CA ASP A 235 -0.05 13.77 2.89
C ASP A 235 0.59 12.72 1.97
N ILE A 236 0.31 12.82 0.67
CA ILE A 236 0.98 12.03 -0.36
C ILE A 236 2.19 12.82 -0.89
N TYR A 237 3.36 12.22 -0.80
CA TYR A 237 4.62 12.72 -1.34
C TYR A 237 4.98 11.96 -2.60
N TRP A 238 5.80 12.58 -3.47
CA TRP A 238 6.36 11.91 -4.63
C TRP A 238 7.74 12.44 -5.00
N VAL A 239 8.52 11.58 -5.62
CA VAL A 239 9.88 11.86 -6.11
C VAL A 239 10.13 11.03 -7.37
N SER A 240 11.19 11.34 -8.12
CA SER A 240 11.64 10.42 -9.17
C SER A 240 11.99 9.06 -8.56
N SER A 241 11.45 7.99 -9.14
CA SER A 241 11.75 6.60 -8.77
C SER A 241 13.23 6.23 -8.96
N ALA A 242 14.00 7.02 -9.72
CA ALA A 242 15.44 6.83 -9.92
C ALA A 242 16.20 6.75 -8.57
N VAL A 243 15.72 7.44 -7.54
CA VAL A 243 16.29 7.40 -6.18
C VAL A 243 16.29 5.99 -5.58
N LEU A 244 15.34 5.13 -5.96
CA LEU A 244 15.29 3.77 -5.45
C LEU A 244 16.48 2.96 -5.94
N TRP A 245 16.88 3.15 -7.20
CA TRP A 245 17.98 2.41 -7.81
C TRP A 245 19.36 2.78 -7.25
N THR A 246 19.50 3.95 -6.61
CA THR A 246 20.73 4.31 -5.89
C THR A 246 20.93 3.50 -4.61
N LEU A 247 19.90 2.77 -4.17
CA LEU A 247 19.92 1.93 -2.96
C LEU A 247 20.25 0.46 -3.26
N LYS A 248 20.39 0.07 -4.53
CA LYS A 248 20.76 -1.31 -4.92
C LYS A 248 22.19 -1.62 -4.49
#